data_AF-A0A9E3VAT6-F1
#
_entry.id   AF-A0A9E3VAT6-F1
#
_cell.length_a   1.000
_cell.length_b   1.000
_cell.length_c   1.000
_cell.angle_alpha   90.00
_cell.angle_beta   90.00
_cell.angle_gamma   90.00
#
_symmetry.space_group_name_H-M   'P 1'
#
loop_
_entity.id
_entity.type
_entity.pdbx_description
1 polymer ?
#
loop_
_entity_poly.entity_id
_entity_poly.type
_entity_poly.pdbx_seq_one_letter_code
_entity_poly.pdbx_strand_id
1 'polypeptide(L)'
;MPAARRTYLFYRDVDFVPYLVSLAAVGGLTWAALPYAWVRGSVAVALAFLAALFWRKHGARLEPRSVGLLLRGLGRYPWSLALRLLDGWAISAQLALGFAVALGVEAGVRHVAGPDSLWLTPFPALWCFAVVFGALTAYRTVVLLAHLRKARHVRQVLEGSSWARELKGLSTWAHLVHAWVTGELATLAFFLPSLLFWQLTEPTCVRELVLLALGAGAILASARGLDTRAEVPASRSLRVAVALVVPSGKAAEREGGLTHGADHASRFGFTLFHGHHHDAVPCALVGGPGVGLLEAFDNGLLYLPYLGSATVSLLAFGAYAVIDMLFHQYVPGVFPYTRAVLSFQVHHVAHHFFSLRPVSVNARYGFDVGAGYRPDNAVTRWFLETAKAHEPVPVDVSDRFLRLTLAEPMVVTPEEVARIDAHARGAVA
;
A
#
# COMPACT_ATOMS: atom_id res chain seq x y z
N MET A 1 -18.12 7.29 30.17
CA MET A 1 -17.04 6.87 29.26
C MET A 1 -17.56 6.96 27.83
N PRO A 2 -16.85 7.58 26.89
CA PRO A 2 -17.25 7.55 25.48
C PRO A 2 -17.35 6.09 25.03
N ALA A 3 -18.40 5.77 24.28
CA ALA A 3 -18.62 4.41 23.77
C ALA A 3 -17.36 3.91 23.07
N ALA A 4 -16.88 2.73 23.45
CA ALA A 4 -15.70 2.12 22.82
C ALA A 4 -15.91 2.10 21.30
N ARG A 5 -15.06 2.80 20.56
CA ARG A 5 -15.13 2.85 19.09
C ARG A 5 -15.04 1.43 18.57
N ARG A 6 -15.97 1.06 17.68
CA ARG A 6 -15.88 -0.22 16.98
C ARG A 6 -14.73 -0.15 16.00
N THR A 7 -13.83 -1.12 16.11
CA THR A 7 -12.67 -1.28 15.23
C THR A 7 -12.82 -2.59 14.48
N TYR A 8 -12.59 -2.56 13.18
CA TYR A 8 -12.67 -3.71 12.30
C TYR A 8 -11.26 -4.21 11.98
N LEU A 9 -10.93 -5.42 12.39
CA LEU A 9 -9.67 -6.11 12.05
C LEU A 9 -9.92 -7.46 11.35
N PHE A 10 -11.18 -7.87 11.27
CA PHE A 10 -11.60 -9.18 10.79
C PHE A 10 -12.86 -9.05 9.97
N TYR A 11 -12.95 -9.89 8.95
CA TYR A 11 -14.18 -10.13 8.25
C TYR A 11 -15.13 -11.00 9.06
N ARG A 12 -16.42 -10.88 8.74
CA ARG A 12 -17.51 -11.70 9.25
C ARG A 12 -18.31 -12.23 8.07
N ASP A 13 -19.12 -13.25 8.30
CA ASP A 13 -20.04 -13.83 7.31
C ASP A 13 -20.89 -12.80 6.54
N VAL A 14 -21.35 -11.75 7.23
CA VAL A 14 -22.16 -10.64 6.68
C VAL A 14 -21.39 -9.67 5.80
N ASP A 15 -20.06 -9.71 5.84
CA ASP A 15 -19.18 -8.85 5.07
C ASP A 15 -18.91 -9.41 3.66
N PHE A 16 -19.47 -10.58 3.33
CA PHE A 16 -19.33 -11.22 2.02
C PHE A 16 -19.85 -10.35 0.86
N VAL A 17 -21.02 -9.72 0.99
CA VAL A 17 -21.59 -8.89 -0.09
C VAL A 17 -20.72 -7.65 -0.37
N PRO A 18 -20.32 -6.83 0.63
CA PRO A 18 -19.37 -5.75 0.40
C PRO A 18 -18.04 -6.24 -0.19
N TYR A 19 -17.52 -7.36 0.30
CA TYR A 19 -16.30 -7.96 -0.23
C TYR A 19 -16.41 -8.26 -1.74
N LEU A 20 -17.49 -8.91 -2.17
CA LEU A 20 -17.77 -9.17 -3.59
C LEU A 20 -17.87 -7.89 -4.42
N VAL A 21 -18.44 -6.81 -3.87
CA VAL A 21 -18.50 -5.51 -4.57
C VAL A 21 -17.10 -4.93 -4.76
N SER A 22 -16.21 -5.06 -3.77
CA SER A 22 -14.81 -4.65 -3.92
C SER A 22 -14.12 -5.44 -5.02
N LEU A 23 -14.24 -6.77 -5.02
CA LEU A 23 -13.67 -7.63 -6.06
C LEU A 23 -14.22 -7.30 -7.45
N ALA A 24 -15.53 -7.07 -7.57
CA ALA A 24 -16.18 -6.71 -8.82
C ALA A 24 -15.71 -5.34 -9.35
N ALA A 25 -15.51 -4.36 -8.46
CA ALA A 25 -14.98 -3.05 -8.83
C ALA A 25 -13.55 -3.17 -9.39
N VAL A 26 -12.67 -3.93 -8.72
CA VAL A 26 -11.30 -4.19 -9.21
C VAL A 26 -11.34 -4.92 -10.57
N GLY A 27 -12.23 -5.90 -10.73
CA GLY A 27 -12.44 -6.60 -12.00
C GLY A 27 -12.89 -5.66 -13.13
N GLY A 28 -13.84 -4.76 -12.86
CA GLY A 28 -14.31 -3.75 -13.81
C GLY A 28 -13.22 -2.75 -14.21
N LEU A 29 -12.46 -2.26 -13.22
CA LEU A 29 -11.32 -1.36 -13.46
C LEU A 29 -10.22 -2.05 -14.27
N THR A 30 -9.91 -3.31 -13.97
CA THR A 30 -8.97 -4.12 -14.77
C THR A 30 -9.45 -4.29 -16.19
N TRP A 31 -10.74 -4.56 -16.39
CA TRP A 31 -11.32 -4.73 -17.72
C TRP A 31 -11.19 -3.47 -18.57
N ALA A 32 -11.40 -2.30 -17.95
CA ALA A 32 -11.24 -1.01 -18.61
C ALA A 32 -9.77 -0.67 -18.91
N ALA A 33 -8.86 -0.97 -17.99
CA ALA A 33 -7.47 -0.51 -18.05
C ALA A 33 -6.48 -1.47 -18.72
N LEU A 34 -6.86 -2.70 -19.08
CA LEU A 34 -5.96 -3.67 -19.70
C LEU A 34 -6.57 -4.21 -21.00
N PRO A 35 -5.86 -4.20 -22.14
CA PRO A 35 -6.46 -4.57 -23.43
C PRO A 35 -6.44 -6.09 -23.68
N TYR A 36 -5.62 -6.84 -22.95
CA TYR A 36 -5.37 -8.26 -23.23
C TYR A 36 -6.37 -9.18 -22.53
N ALA A 37 -7.12 -9.96 -23.33
CA ALA A 37 -8.14 -10.88 -22.82
C ALA A 37 -7.59 -11.93 -21.83
N TRP A 38 -6.38 -12.45 -22.07
CA TRP A 38 -5.76 -13.44 -21.19
C TRP A 38 -5.41 -12.87 -19.81
N VAL A 39 -5.01 -11.58 -19.74
CA VAL A 39 -4.76 -10.88 -18.47
C VAL A 39 -6.07 -10.72 -17.71
N ARG A 40 -7.12 -10.24 -18.39
CA ARG A 40 -8.47 -10.10 -17.80
C ARG A 40 -9.00 -11.44 -17.27
N GLY A 41 -8.83 -12.53 -18.03
CA GLY A 41 -9.18 -13.88 -17.61
C GLY A 41 -8.41 -14.33 -16.37
N SER A 42 -7.10 -14.06 -16.31
CA SER A 42 -6.26 -14.40 -15.16
C SER A 42 -6.69 -13.64 -13.89
N VAL A 43 -7.01 -12.35 -14.02
CA VAL A 43 -7.54 -11.55 -12.91
C VAL A 43 -8.91 -12.05 -12.47
N ALA A 44 -9.81 -12.40 -13.39
CA ALA A 44 -11.12 -12.97 -13.04
C ALA A 44 -10.98 -14.27 -12.22
N VAL A 45 -10.05 -15.16 -12.59
CA VAL A 45 -9.74 -16.38 -11.83
C VAL A 45 -9.20 -16.05 -10.44
N ALA A 46 -8.29 -15.08 -10.33
CA ALA A 46 -7.74 -14.62 -9.05
C ALA A 46 -8.83 -14.04 -8.12
N LEU A 47 -9.73 -13.21 -8.66
CA LEU A 47 -10.86 -12.65 -7.92
C LEU A 47 -11.85 -13.74 -7.47
N ALA A 48 -12.16 -14.72 -8.33
CA ALA A 48 -13.00 -15.85 -7.98
C ALA A 48 -12.37 -16.71 -6.86
N PHE A 49 -11.05 -16.90 -6.90
CA PHE A 49 -10.30 -17.58 -5.85
C PHE A 49 -10.41 -16.85 -4.50
N LEU A 50 -10.25 -15.52 -4.48
CA LEU A 50 -10.44 -14.71 -3.27
C LEU A 50 -11.87 -14.83 -2.71
N ALA A 51 -12.88 -14.76 -3.57
CA ALA A 51 -14.28 -14.93 -3.17
C ALA A 51 -14.55 -16.31 -2.55
N ALA A 52 -14.02 -17.38 -3.16
CA ALA A 52 -14.17 -18.74 -2.66
C ALA A 52 -13.46 -18.95 -1.31
N LEU A 53 -12.26 -18.38 -1.14
CA LEU A 53 -11.54 -18.44 0.13
C LEU A 53 -12.24 -17.65 1.22
N PHE A 54 -12.75 -16.46 0.92
CA PHE A 54 -13.55 -15.69 1.86
C PHE A 54 -14.73 -16.52 2.37
N TRP A 55 -15.53 -17.08 1.44
CA TRP A 55 -16.69 -17.90 1.79
C TRP A 55 -16.30 -19.07 2.69
N ARG A 56 -15.18 -19.74 2.37
CA ARG A 56 -14.69 -20.87 3.16
C ARG A 56 -14.18 -20.46 4.54
N LYS A 57 -13.52 -19.31 4.67
CA LYS A 57 -12.90 -18.83 5.92
C LYS A 57 -13.93 -18.18 6.86
N HIS A 58 -14.82 -17.36 6.31
CA HIS A 58 -15.72 -16.49 7.08
C HIS A 58 -17.20 -16.85 6.97
N GLY A 59 -17.57 -17.70 6.01
CA GLY A 59 -18.95 -17.94 5.64
C GLY A 59 -19.49 -16.87 4.68
N ALA A 60 -20.75 -17.04 4.28
CA ALA A 60 -21.46 -16.09 3.43
C ALA A 60 -22.89 -15.92 3.93
N ARG A 61 -23.21 -14.73 4.45
CA ARG A 61 -24.56 -14.34 4.83
C ARG A 61 -24.98 -13.08 4.11
N LEU A 62 -26.09 -13.18 3.38
CA LEU A 62 -26.70 -12.02 2.74
C LEU A 62 -27.42 -11.18 3.80
N GLU A 63 -26.85 -10.01 4.12
CA GLU A 63 -27.46 -9.04 5.04
C GLU A 63 -28.00 -7.84 4.23
N PRO A 64 -29.32 -7.58 4.20
CA PRO A 64 -29.87 -6.44 3.47
C PRO A 64 -29.28 -5.08 3.90
N ARG A 65 -28.85 -4.96 5.16
CA ARG A 65 -28.18 -3.76 5.68
C ARG A 65 -26.84 -3.48 5.00
N SER A 66 -26.19 -4.49 4.43
CA SER A 66 -24.95 -4.32 3.66
C SER A 66 -25.18 -3.48 2.39
N VAL A 67 -26.35 -3.58 1.76
CA VAL A 67 -26.70 -2.74 0.60
C VAL A 67 -26.80 -1.27 1.02
N GLY A 68 -27.51 -0.98 2.12
CA GLY A 68 -27.61 0.38 2.65
C GLY A 68 -26.27 0.94 3.16
N LEU A 69 -25.35 0.09 3.59
CA LEU A 69 -23.97 0.48 3.90
C LEU A 69 -23.20 0.85 2.62
N LEU A 70 -23.31 0.03 1.57
CA LEU A 70 -22.64 0.26 0.29
C LEU A 70 -23.11 1.56 -0.36
N LEU A 71 -24.43 1.76 -0.46
CA LEU A 71 -24.99 2.98 -1.07
C LEU A 71 -24.55 4.25 -0.35
N ARG A 72 -24.53 4.25 0.99
CA ARG A 72 -24.07 5.40 1.77
C ARG A 72 -22.58 5.65 1.62
N GLY A 73 -21.76 4.59 1.67
CA GLY A 73 -20.32 4.73 1.51
C GLY A 73 -19.93 5.19 0.11
N LEU A 74 -20.52 4.59 -0.93
CA LEU A 74 -20.31 4.98 -2.33
C LEU A 74 -20.83 6.40 -2.61
N GLY A 75 -21.94 6.82 -2.00
CA GLY A 75 -22.44 8.19 -2.13
C GLY A 75 -21.52 9.24 -1.49
N ARG A 76 -20.80 8.88 -0.41
CA ARG A 76 -19.85 9.77 0.28
C ARG A 76 -18.46 9.78 -0.36
N TYR A 77 -18.10 8.69 -1.04
CA TYR A 77 -16.75 8.48 -1.55
C TYR A 77 -16.26 9.60 -2.49
N PRO A 78 -17.03 10.09 -3.49
CA PRO A 78 -16.57 11.17 -4.37
C PRO A 78 -16.20 12.45 -3.61
N TRP A 79 -16.96 12.80 -2.57
CA TRP A 79 -16.66 13.97 -1.74
C TRP A 79 -15.40 13.75 -0.91
N SER A 80 -15.24 12.58 -0.30
CA SER A 80 -14.03 12.22 0.45
C SER A 80 -12.79 12.22 -0.44
N LEU A 81 -12.90 11.71 -1.67
CA LEU A 81 -11.83 11.76 -2.66
C LEU A 81 -11.47 13.19 -3.05
N ALA A 82 -12.47 14.05 -3.29
CA ALA A 82 -12.24 15.46 -3.63
C ALA A 82 -11.52 16.21 -2.50
N LEU A 83 -11.94 16.02 -1.24
CA LEU A 83 -11.27 16.63 -0.09
C LEU A 83 -9.81 16.19 0.02
N ARG A 84 -9.51 14.91 -0.21
CA ARG A 84 -8.15 14.37 -0.19
C ARG A 84 -7.27 14.94 -1.31
N LEU A 85 -7.81 15.04 -2.53
CA LEU A 85 -7.13 15.72 -3.62
C LEU A 85 -6.85 17.21 -3.32
N LEU A 86 -7.75 17.87 -2.60
CA LEU A 86 -7.58 19.26 -2.14
C LEU A 86 -6.55 19.37 -1.00
N ASP A 87 -6.47 18.40 -0.10
CA ASP A 87 -5.44 18.38 0.95
C ASP A 87 -4.04 18.21 0.34
N GLY A 88 -3.93 17.40 -0.72
CA GLY A 88 -2.71 17.21 -1.52
C GLY A 88 -2.47 18.27 -2.60
N TRP A 89 -3.23 19.37 -2.64
CA TRP A 89 -3.31 20.26 -3.81
C TRP A 89 -1.95 20.77 -4.31
N ALA A 90 -0.98 21.03 -3.41
CA ALA A 90 0.32 21.56 -3.81
C ALA A 90 1.10 20.57 -4.68
N ILE A 91 1.10 19.28 -4.31
CA ILE A 91 1.73 18.21 -5.09
C ILE A 91 0.94 18.00 -6.39
N SER A 92 -0.40 17.96 -6.30
CA SER A 92 -1.28 17.82 -7.45
C SER A 92 -1.09 18.94 -8.47
N ALA A 93 -0.96 20.19 -8.01
CA ALA A 93 -0.74 21.35 -8.85
C ALA A 93 0.63 21.32 -9.53
N GLN A 94 1.68 20.87 -8.84
CA GLN A 94 3.01 20.69 -9.43
C GLN A 94 3.00 19.63 -10.55
N LEU A 95 2.37 18.48 -10.30
CA LEU A 95 2.24 17.41 -11.30
C LEU A 95 1.39 17.88 -12.50
N ALA A 96 0.27 18.55 -12.25
CA ALA A 96 -0.58 19.09 -13.31
C ALA A 96 0.14 20.17 -14.14
N LEU A 97 0.92 21.04 -13.51
CA LEU A 97 1.74 22.05 -14.21
C LEU A 97 2.81 21.38 -15.07
N GLY A 98 3.53 20.39 -14.53
CA GLY A 98 4.52 19.63 -15.30
C GLY A 98 3.90 18.92 -16.50
N PHE A 99 2.72 18.33 -16.33
CA PHE A 99 1.94 17.73 -17.41
C PHE A 99 1.50 18.75 -18.47
N ALA A 100 1.01 19.92 -18.06
CA ALA A 100 0.64 21.00 -18.98
C ALA A 100 1.83 21.50 -19.81
N VAL A 101 3.01 21.63 -19.19
CA VAL A 101 4.25 21.97 -19.89
C VAL A 101 4.60 20.90 -20.93
N ALA A 102 4.52 19.61 -20.56
CA ALA A 102 4.78 18.51 -21.49
C ALA A 102 3.81 18.50 -22.69
N LEU A 103 2.52 18.77 -22.46
CA LEU A 103 1.53 18.93 -23.54
C LEU A 103 1.85 20.12 -24.45
N GLY A 104 2.27 21.25 -23.89
CA GLY A 104 2.67 22.43 -24.66
C GLY A 104 3.87 22.17 -25.55
N VAL A 105 4.89 21.49 -25.02
CA VAL A 105 6.08 21.08 -25.79
C VAL A 105 5.72 20.09 -26.90
N GLU A 106 4.91 19.08 -26.60
CA GLU A 106 4.45 18.12 -27.58
C GLU A 106 3.64 18.77 -28.71
N ALA A 107 2.75 19.71 -28.40
CA ALA A 107 2.02 20.49 -29.38
C ALA A 107 2.97 21.31 -30.29
N GLY A 108 4.01 21.90 -29.71
CA GLY A 108 5.06 22.58 -30.47
C GLY A 108 5.81 21.62 -31.40
N VAL A 109 6.18 20.43 -30.91
CA VAL A 109 6.84 19.40 -31.73
C VAL A 109 5.95 18.92 -32.86
N ARG A 110 4.64 18.75 -32.65
CA ARG A 110 3.68 18.43 -33.72
C ARG A 110 3.64 19.47 -34.84
N HIS A 111 3.94 20.74 -34.53
CA HIS A 111 3.93 21.81 -35.53
C HIS A 111 5.20 21.81 -36.41
N VAL A 112 6.33 21.35 -35.87
CA VAL A 112 7.63 21.40 -36.56
C VAL A 112 8.13 20.06 -37.08
N ALA A 113 7.72 18.95 -36.46
CA ALA A 113 8.12 17.61 -36.85
C ALA A 113 7.06 16.97 -37.75
N GLY A 114 7.49 16.17 -38.73
CA GLY A 114 6.58 15.37 -39.55
C GLY A 114 5.80 14.34 -38.74
N PRO A 115 4.67 13.84 -39.25
CA PRO A 115 3.82 12.86 -38.56
C PRO A 115 4.55 11.56 -38.21
N ASP A 116 5.55 11.18 -39.01
CA ASP A 116 6.36 9.97 -38.80
C ASP A 116 7.55 10.17 -37.85
N SER A 117 7.60 11.32 -37.17
CA SER A 117 8.65 11.62 -36.20
C SER A 117 8.60 10.65 -35.01
N LEU A 118 9.76 10.07 -34.68
CA LEU A 118 9.94 9.25 -33.47
C LEU A 118 9.48 9.95 -32.18
N TRP A 119 9.52 11.28 -32.14
CA TRP A 119 9.09 12.07 -30.99
C TRP A 119 7.58 12.00 -30.75
N LEU A 120 6.80 11.79 -31.82
CA LEU A 120 5.35 11.75 -31.80
C LEU A 120 4.80 10.32 -31.78
N THR A 121 5.66 9.30 -31.87
CA THR A 121 5.21 7.91 -31.72
C THR A 121 4.75 7.67 -30.29
N PRO A 122 3.69 6.85 -30.08
CA PRO A 122 3.26 6.46 -28.74
C PRO A 122 4.40 5.82 -27.95
N PHE A 123 4.61 6.31 -26.74
CA PHE A 123 5.54 5.73 -25.77
C PHE A 123 5.00 4.36 -25.31
N PRO A 124 5.83 3.31 -25.25
CA PRO A 124 5.38 1.95 -24.94
C PRO A 124 5.14 1.72 -23.43
N ALA A 125 4.33 2.56 -22.79
CA ALA A 125 4.07 2.54 -21.35
C ALA A 125 3.59 1.17 -20.83
N LEU A 126 2.76 0.47 -21.62
CA LEU A 126 2.25 -0.86 -21.25
C LEU A 126 3.35 -1.93 -21.21
N TRP A 127 4.35 -1.83 -22.08
CA TRP A 127 5.53 -2.71 -22.02
C TRP A 127 6.40 -2.40 -20.81
N CYS A 128 6.66 -1.12 -20.52
CA CYS A 128 7.36 -0.72 -19.31
C CYS A 128 6.64 -1.24 -18.04
N PHE A 129 5.32 -1.12 -18.00
CA PHE A 129 4.49 -1.69 -16.94
C PHE A 129 4.66 -3.20 -16.85
N ALA A 130 4.54 -3.93 -17.97
CA ALA A 130 4.67 -5.39 -17.97
C ALA A 130 6.03 -5.85 -17.44
N VAL A 131 7.12 -5.13 -17.76
CA VAL A 131 8.46 -5.43 -17.24
C VAL A 131 8.53 -5.20 -15.73
N VAL A 132 8.09 -4.04 -15.24
CA VAL A 132 8.14 -3.72 -13.80
C VAL A 132 7.22 -4.63 -13.01
N PHE A 133 5.97 -4.78 -13.43
CA PHE A 133 5.00 -5.67 -12.80
C PHE A 133 5.47 -7.12 -12.82
N GLY A 134 5.99 -7.60 -13.96
CA GLY A 134 6.56 -8.94 -14.07
C GLY A 134 7.75 -9.17 -13.13
N ALA A 135 8.63 -8.17 -12.95
CA ALA A 135 9.72 -8.24 -11.99
C ALA A 135 9.22 -8.31 -10.54
N LEU A 136 8.19 -7.52 -10.19
CA LEU A 136 7.55 -7.59 -8.87
C LEU A 136 6.89 -8.95 -8.63
N THR A 137 6.14 -9.46 -9.60
CA THR A 137 5.52 -10.79 -9.55
C THR A 137 6.59 -11.87 -9.37
N ALA A 138 7.68 -11.83 -10.14
CA ALA A 138 8.78 -12.78 -10.02
C ALA A 138 9.41 -12.74 -8.61
N TYR A 139 9.69 -11.55 -8.08
CA TYR A 139 10.20 -11.39 -6.72
C TYR A 139 9.23 -11.96 -5.68
N ARG A 140 7.93 -11.63 -5.77
CA ARG A 140 6.89 -12.13 -4.85
C ARG A 140 6.72 -13.65 -4.97
N THR A 141 6.86 -14.23 -6.16
CA THR A 141 6.87 -15.68 -6.35
C THR A 141 8.08 -16.34 -5.69
N VAL A 142 9.27 -15.73 -5.74
CA VAL A 142 10.44 -16.23 -4.98
C VAL A 142 10.15 -16.24 -3.47
N VAL A 143 9.53 -15.17 -2.95
CA VAL A 143 9.07 -15.11 -1.56
C VAL A 143 8.07 -16.22 -1.27
N LEU A 144 7.11 -16.47 -2.16
CA LEU A 144 6.11 -17.52 -2.00
C LEU A 144 6.78 -18.89 -1.92
N LEU A 145 7.68 -19.20 -2.84
CA LEU A 145 8.41 -20.47 -2.85
C LEU A 145 9.25 -20.66 -1.58
N ALA A 146 9.86 -19.60 -1.04
CA ALA A 146 10.57 -19.65 0.23
C ALA A 146 9.63 -20.00 1.41
N HIS A 147 8.44 -19.39 1.44
CA HIS A 147 7.43 -19.66 2.47
C HIS A 147 6.85 -21.08 2.34
N LEU A 148 6.58 -21.53 1.12
CA LEU A 148 6.06 -22.87 0.84
C LEU A 148 7.06 -23.96 1.25
N ARG A 149 8.36 -23.79 0.96
CA ARG A 149 9.43 -24.70 1.41
C ARG A 149 9.54 -24.78 2.93
N LYS A 150 9.15 -23.71 3.63
CA LYS A 150 9.13 -23.63 5.10
C LYS A 150 7.70 -23.61 5.67
N ALA A 151 6.71 -24.19 4.96
CA ALA A 151 5.30 -24.05 5.35
C ALA A 151 4.99 -24.56 6.78
N ARG A 152 5.69 -25.60 7.26
CA ARG A 152 5.55 -26.07 8.65
C ARG A 152 6.03 -25.04 9.66
N HIS A 153 7.17 -24.40 9.38
CA HIS A 153 7.73 -23.33 10.21
C HIS A 153 6.83 -22.10 10.20
N VAL A 154 6.36 -21.68 9.01
CA VAL A 154 5.37 -20.60 8.87
C VAL A 154 4.14 -20.87 9.74
N ARG A 155 3.60 -22.10 9.67
CA ARG A 155 2.45 -22.52 10.48
C ARG A 155 2.73 -22.38 11.98
N GLN A 156 3.87 -22.90 12.44
CA GLN A 156 4.27 -22.86 13.84
C GLN A 156 4.39 -21.42 14.37
N VAL A 157 5.02 -20.52 13.61
CA VAL A 157 5.13 -19.11 13.98
C VAL A 157 3.75 -18.47 14.10
N LEU A 158 2.87 -18.67 13.10
CA LEU A 158 1.54 -18.06 13.11
C LEU A 158 0.63 -18.65 14.21
N GLU A 159 0.74 -19.94 14.53
CA GLU A 159 0.05 -20.57 15.66
C GLU A 159 0.53 -20.08 17.03
N GLY A 160 1.80 -19.66 17.13
CA GLY A 160 2.36 -19.01 18.33
C GLY A 160 1.94 -17.55 18.50
N SER A 161 1.14 -17.01 17.57
CA SER A 161 0.73 -15.61 17.51
C SER A 161 -0.79 -15.45 17.67
N SER A 162 -1.27 -14.21 17.60
CA SER A 162 -2.70 -13.90 17.60
C SER A 162 -3.46 -14.44 16.37
N TRP A 163 -2.75 -14.82 15.29
CA TRP A 163 -3.30 -15.45 14.08
C TRP A 163 -3.76 -16.90 14.23
N ALA A 164 -3.45 -17.58 15.33
CA ALA A 164 -3.77 -19.00 15.50
C ALA A 164 -5.23 -19.37 15.18
N ARG A 165 -6.18 -18.47 15.45
CA ARG A 165 -7.61 -18.68 15.17
C ARG A 165 -7.97 -18.63 13.69
N GLU A 166 -7.30 -17.76 12.92
CA GLU A 166 -7.56 -17.51 11.50
C GLU A 166 -7.02 -18.64 10.61
N LEU A 167 -6.18 -19.49 11.18
CA LEU A 167 -5.54 -20.62 10.53
C LEU A 167 -6.42 -21.88 10.48
N LYS A 168 -7.62 -21.85 11.09
CA LYS A 168 -8.52 -23.01 11.16
C LYS A 168 -9.21 -23.24 9.82
N GLY A 169 -9.37 -24.52 9.43
CA GLY A 169 -10.13 -24.92 8.24
C GLY A 169 -9.40 -24.77 6.89
N LEU A 170 -8.19 -24.22 6.91
CA LEU A 170 -7.35 -24.03 5.73
C LEU A 170 -5.92 -24.53 5.98
N SER A 171 -5.29 -25.04 4.92
CA SER A 171 -3.88 -25.42 4.95
C SER A 171 -2.99 -24.16 4.91
N THR A 172 -1.78 -24.25 5.43
CA THR A 172 -0.80 -23.14 5.31
C THR A 172 -0.54 -22.78 3.84
N TRP A 173 -0.56 -23.78 2.95
CA TRP A 173 -0.46 -23.57 1.51
C TRP A 173 -1.56 -22.65 0.98
N ALA A 174 -2.82 -22.91 1.35
CA ALA A 174 -3.93 -22.07 0.92
C ALA A 174 -3.79 -20.63 1.43
N HIS A 175 -3.36 -20.43 2.68
CA HIS A 175 -3.08 -19.09 3.23
C HIS A 175 -1.94 -18.36 2.52
N LEU A 176 -0.87 -19.06 2.15
CA LEU A 176 0.26 -18.46 1.45
C LEU A 176 -0.10 -18.08 0.01
N VAL A 177 -0.85 -18.94 -0.69
CA VAL A 177 -1.38 -18.62 -2.03
C VAL A 177 -2.39 -17.47 -1.95
N HIS A 178 -3.24 -17.44 -0.92
CA HIS A 178 -4.13 -16.31 -0.64
C HIS A 178 -3.35 -15.00 -0.53
N ALA A 179 -2.32 -14.96 0.32
CA ALA A 179 -1.50 -13.77 0.49
C ALA A 179 -0.82 -13.33 -0.80
N TRP A 180 -0.29 -14.29 -1.58
CA TRP A 180 0.30 -14.00 -2.89
C TRP A 180 -0.71 -13.39 -3.86
N VAL A 181 -1.90 -13.99 -4.02
CA VAL A 181 -2.95 -13.47 -4.91
C VAL A 181 -3.42 -12.08 -4.48
N THR A 182 -3.62 -11.87 -3.18
CA THR A 182 -4.01 -10.56 -2.65
C THR A 182 -2.94 -9.50 -2.94
N GLY A 183 -1.65 -9.81 -2.74
CA GLY A 183 -0.54 -8.91 -3.03
C GLY A 183 -0.40 -8.57 -4.51
N GLU A 184 -0.56 -9.55 -5.41
CA GLU A 184 -0.55 -9.32 -6.86
C GLU A 184 -1.71 -8.41 -7.29
N LEU A 185 -2.93 -8.69 -6.81
CA LEU A 185 -4.11 -7.88 -7.14
C LEU A 185 -4.03 -6.47 -6.55
N ALA A 186 -3.50 -6.30 -5.33
CA ALA A 186 -3.28 -4.98 -4.73
C ALA A 186 -2.25 -4.18 -5.52
N THR A 187 -1.14 -4.81 -5.93
CA THR A 187 -0.13 -4.20 -6.79
C THR A 187 -0.73 -3.78 -8.12
N LEU A 188 -1.54 -4.64 -8.76
CA LEU A 188 -2.21 -4.30 -10.01
C LEU A 188 -3.19 -3.13 -9.83
N ALA A 189 -4.05 -3.21 -8.81
CA ALA A 189 -5.07 -2.21 -8.50
C ALA A 189 -4.46 -0.81 -8.33
N PHE A 190 -3.28 -0.72 -7.71
CA PHE A 190 -2.51 0.50 -7.59
C PHE A 190 -2.13 1.13 -8.94
N PHE A 191 -1.77 0.31 -9.94
CA PHE A 191 -1.41 0.79 -11.28
C PHE A 191 -2.61 1.08 -12.19
N LEU A 192 -3.81 0.58 -11.89
CA LEU A 192 -4.99 0.72 -12.77
C LEU A 192 -5.32 2.17 -13.14
N PRO A 193 -5.28 3.18 -12.24
CA PRO A 193 -5.50 4.59 -12.61
C PRO A 193 -4.54 5.05 -13.71
N SER A 194 -3.25 4.72 -13.57
CA SER A 194 -2.22 5.09 -14.55
C SER A 194 -2.37 4.39 -15.88
N LEU A 195 -2.65 3.09 -15.85
CA LEU A 195 -2.84 2.31 -17.07
C LEU A 195 -4.05 2.81 -17.87
N LEU A 196 -5.15 3.12 -17.19
CA LEU A 196 -6.33 3.70 -17.82
C LEU A 196 -6.01 5.08 -18.42
N PHE A 197 -5.34 5.95 -17.64
CA PHE A 197 -4.97 7.28 -18.12
C PHE A 197 -4.04 7.24 -19.33
N TRP A 198 -3.00 6.40 -19.32
CA TRP A 198 -2.05 6.28 -20.43
C TRP A 198 -2.68 5.67 -21.68
N GLN A 199 -3.67 4.77 -21.53
CA GLN A 199 -4.44 4.28 -22.68
C GLN A 199 -5.32 5.36 -23.30
N LEU A 200 -5.94 6.20 -22.47
CA LEU A 200 -6.81 7.27 -22.96
C LEU A 200 -6.03 8.44 -23.57
N THR A 201 -4.80 8.67 -23.12
CA THR A 201 -4.00 9.86 -23.51
C THR A 201 -2.85 9.56 -24.46
N GLU A 202 -2.55 8.28 -24.69
CA GLU A 202 -1.47 7.78 -25.56
C GLU A 202 -0.20 8.66 -25.48
N PRO A 203 0.51 8.68 -24.34
CA PRO A 203 1.66 9.55 -24.17
C PRO A 203 2.68 9.30 -25.27
N THR A 204 3.22 10.36 -25.86
CA THR A 204 4.25 10.26 -26.90
C THR A 204 5.65 10.22 -26.29
N CYS A 205 6.64 9.79 -27.07
CA CYS A 205 8.04 9.77 -26.64
C CYS A 205 8.53 11.15 -26.15
N VAL A 206 8.11 12.25 -26.81
CA VAL A 206 8.47 13.60 -26.36
C VAL A 206 7.81 13.97 -25.04
N ARG A 207 6.52 13.64 -24.84
CA ARG A 207 5.82 13.91 -23.59
C ARG A 207 6.51 13.21 -22.43
N GLU A 208 6.85 11.93 -22.62
CA GLU A 208 7.57 11.14 -21.63
C GLU A 208 8.96 11.73 -21.31
N LEU A 209 9.73 12.14 -22.33
CA LEU A 209 11.05 12.73 -22.13
C LEU A 209 10.98 14.04 -21.31
N VAL A 210 10.01 14.91 -21.61
CA VAL A 210 9.82 16.16 -20.87
C VAL A 210 9.45 15.87 -19.41
N LEU A 211 8.51 14.97 -19.19
CA LEU A 211 8.10 14.58 -17.83
C LEU A 211 9.24 13.90 -17.05
N LEU A 212 10.06 13.09 -17.72
CA LEU A 212 11.24 12.45 -17.15
C LEU A 212 12.25 13.51 -16.72
N ALA A 213 12.52 14.51 -17.57
CA ALA A 213 13.45 15.59 -17.27
C ALA A 213 12.96 16.47 -16.11
N LEU A 214 11.67 16.81 -16.08
CA LEU A 214 11.04 17.57 -14.98
C LEU A 214 11.09 16.78 -13.67
N GLY A 215 10.74 15.49 -13.71
CA GLY A 215 10.81 14.60 -12.56
C GLY A 215 12.24 14.48 -12.01
N ALA A 216 13.21 14.20 -12.89
CA ALA A 216 14.63 14.12 -12.52
C ALA A 216 15.14 15.45 -11.93
N GLY A 217 14.72 16.60 -12.48
CA GLY A 217 15.04 17.91 -11.95
C GLY A 217 14.50 18.13 -10.53
N ALA A 218 13.22 17.79 -10.30
CA ALA A 218 12.59 17.87 -8.98
C ALA A 218 13.30 16.98 -7.96
N ILE A 219 13.64 15.75 -8.35
CA ILE A 219 14.41 14.79 -7.56
C ILE A 219 15.76 15.37 -7.13
N LEU A 220 16.51 15.91 -8.09
CA LEU A 220 17.84 16.48 -7.84
C LEU A 220 17.76 17.73 -6.95
N ALA A 221 16.71 18.56 -7.11
CA ALA A 221 16.46 19.71 -6.26
C ALA A 221 16.17 19.29 -4.80
N SER A 222 15.29 18.31 -4.61
CA SER A 222 14.98 17.74 -3.30
C SER A 222 16.20 17.11 -2.63
N ALA A 223 17.04 16.41 -3.40
CA ALA A 223 18.26 15.78 -2.89
C ALA A 223 19.31 16.80 -2.42
N ARG A 224 19.33 18.03 -2.96
CA ARG A 224 20.23 19.11 -2.53
C ARG A 224 19.78 19.80 -1.25
N GLY A 225 18.48 19.76 -0.94
CA GLY A 225 17.90 20.33 0.28
C GLY A 225 17.96 19.41 1.51
N LEU A 226 18.30 18.13 1.33
CA LEU A 226 18.48 17.19 2.44
C LEU A 226 19.80 17.51 3.16
N ASP A 227 19.70 18.20 4.29
CA ASP A 227 20.83 18.44 5.19
C ASP A 227 21.43 17.09 5.64
N THR A 228 22.61 16.76 5.11
CA THR A 228 23.28 15.46 5.30
C THR A 228 23.76 15.19 6.73
N ARG A 229 23.47 16.11 7.67
CA ARG A 229 23.94 16.05 9.07
C ARG A 229 23.15 15.10 9.96
N ALA A 230 22.01 14.56 9.52
CA ALA A 230 21.31 13.52 10.27
C ALA A 230 22.05 12.16 10.13
N GLU A 231 22.68 11.72 11.22
CA GLU A 231 23.43 10.47 11.40
C GLU A 231 22.53 9.21 11.36
N VAL A 232 21.68 9.06 10.35
CA VAL A 232 20.99 7.79 10.10
C VAL A 232 21.89 6.93 9.21
N PRO A 233 22.34 5.74 9.65
CA PRO A 233 23.25 4.86 8.91
C PRO A 233 22.58 4.14 7.72
N ALA A 234 21.49 4.69 7.17
CA ALA A 234 20.95 4.26 5.89
C ALA A 234 21.87 4.77 4.77
N SER A 235 22.27 3.88 3.86
CA SER A 235 23.07 4.24 2.69
C SER A 235 22.43 5.43 1.97
N ARG A 236 23.26 6.36 1.48
CA ARG A 236 22.80 7.56 0.76
C ARG A 236 21.86 7.18 -0.40
N SER A 237 22.12 6.05 -1.05
CA SER A 237 21.29 5.46 -2.09
C SER A 237 19.90 5.03 -1.62
N LEU A 238 19.77 4.46 -0.42
CA LEU A 238 18.47 4.10 0.14
C LEU A 238 17.69 5.34 0.60
N ARG A 239 18.35 6.36 1.14
CA ARG A 239 17.70 7.64 1.49
C ARG A 239 17.17 8.35 0.25
N VAL A 240 17.95 8.36 -0.82
CA VAL A 240 17.50 8.88 -2.12
C VAL A 240 16.35 8.01 -2.65
N ALA A 241 16.46 6.68 -2.67
CA ALA A 241 15.36 5.80 -3.07
C ALA A 241 14.09 5.99 -2.23
N VAL A 242 14.18 6.17 -0.91
CA VAL A 242 13.03 6.44 -0.04
C VAL A 242 12.46 7.84 -0.30
N ALA A 243 13.30 8.87 -0.45
CA ALA A 243 12.84 10.23 -0.78
C ALA A 243 12.25 10.35 -2.19
N LEU A 244 12.65 9.46 -3.10
CA LEU A 244 12.13 9.32 -4.46
C LEU A 244 10.75 8.67 -4.53
N VAL A 245 10.43 7.86 -3.53
CA VAL A 245 9.36 6.86 -3.60
C VAL A 245 8.27 7.13 -2.57
N VAL A 246 8.67 7.62 -1.40
CA VAL A 246 7.78 8.03 -0.33
C VAL A 246 7.69 9.54 -0.43
N PRO A 247 6.52 10.13 -0.79
CA PRO A 247 6.32 11.55 -0.62
C PRO A 247 6.51 11.87 0.87
N SER A 248 7.72 12.27 1.25
CA SER A 248 8.14 12.55 2.64
C SER A 248 7.60 13.88 3.15
N GLY A 249 6.52 14.35 2.55
CA GLY A 249 5.79 15.50 3.03
C GLY A 249 4.99 15.07 4.25
N LYS A 250 5.13 15.80 5.36
CA LYS A 250 4.29 15.66 6.56
C LYS A 250 2.78 15.60 6.24
N ALA A 251 2.35 16.13 5.09
CA ALA A 251 0.97 16.08 4.59
C ALA A 251 0.56 14.68 4.06
N ALA A 252 1.32 14.09 3.13
CA ALA A 252 1.05 12.72 2.64
C ALA A 252 1.21 11.68 3.79
N GLU A 253 2.19 11.92 4.66
CA GLU A 253 2.40 11.21 5.92
C GLU A 253 1.40 11.56 7.03
N ARG A 254 0.49 12.53 6.86
CA ARG A 254 -0.64 12.75 7.76
C ARG A 254 -1.87 12.06 7.17
N GLU A 255 -2.07 12.16 5.88
CA GLU A 255 -3.24 11.65 5.17
C GLU A 255 -3.34 10.11 5.20
N GLY A 256 -2.31 9.37 4.79
CA GLY A 256 -2.40 7.90 4.62
C GLY A 256 -2.77 7.07 5.87
N GLY A 257 -2.50 7.56 7.07
CA GLY A 257 -2.80 6.92 8.36
C GLY A 257 -4.08 7.45 8.99
N LEU A 258 -4.56 8.61 8.55
CA LEU A 258 -5.93 9.04 8.82
C LEU A 258 -6.91 8.23 7.99
N THR A 259 -6.60 7.98 6.72
CA THR A 259 -7.40 7.10 5.87
C THR A 259 -7.38 5.66 6.40
N HIS A 260 -6.21 5.09 6.66
CA HIS A 260 -6.06 3.73 7.21
C HIS A 260 -6.78 3.59 8.57
N GLY A 261 -6.63 4.56 9.48
CA GLY A 261 -7.35 4.58 10.75
C GLY A 261 -8.87 4.72 10.60
N ALA A 262 -9.33 5.55 9.65
CA ALA A 262 -10.74 5.72 9.33
C ALA A 262 -11.34 4.44 8.72
N ASP A 263 -10.57 3.72 7.90
CA ASP A 263 -10.99 2.45 7.32
C ASP A 263 -11.19 1.40 8.41
N HIS A 264 -10.31 1.33 9.41
CA HIS A 264 -10.55 0.48 10.59
C HIS A 264 -11.73 0.92 11.46
N ALA A 265 -12.11 2.20 11.43
CA ALA A 265 -13.25 2.71 12.18
C ALA A 265 -14.60 2.53 11.44
N SER A 266 -14.56 2.21 10.14
CA SER A 266 -15.73 2.10 9.28
C SER A 266 -15.86 0.70 8.73
N ARG A 267 -17.01 0.05 8.92
CA ARG A 267 -17.29 -1.24 8.24
C ARG A 267 -17.16 -1.11 6.73
N PHE A 268 -17.58 0.02 6.15
CA PHE A 268 -17.46 0.25 4.71
C PHE A 268 -15.99 0.38 4.29
N GLY A 269 -15.22 1.24 4.95
CA GLY A 269 -13.80 1.43 4.66
C GLY A 269 -13.01 0.12 4.82
N PHE A 270 -13.21 -0.57 5.95
CA PHE A 270 -12.60 -1.87 6.16
C PHE A 270 -13.00 -2.88 5.10
N THR A 271 -14.30 -3.08 4.82
CA THR A 271 -14.68 -4.20 3.95
C THR A 271 -14.39 -3.95 2.48
N LEU A 272 -14.53 -2.71 2.00
CA LEU A 272 -14.37 -2.38 0.60
C LEU A 272 -12.93 -2.00 0.23
N PHE A 273 -12.25 -1.24 1.08
CA PHE A 273 -10.94 -0.66 0.78
C PHE A 273 -9.83 -1.49 1.42
N HIS A 274 -9.88 -1.64 2.73
CA HIS A 274 -8.70 -2.03 3.51
C HIS A 274 -8.55 -3.54 3.76
N GLY A 275 -9.58 -4.20 4.26
CA GLY A 275 -9.55 -5.51 4.92
C GLY A 275 -8.97 -6.69 4.13
N HIS A 276 -8.86 -6.60 2.80
CA HIS A 276 -8.28 -7.65 1.95
C HIS A 276 -6.88 -8.07 2.42
N HIS A 277 -6.04 -7.10 2.78
CA HIS A 277 -4.69 -7.41 3.26
C HIS A 277 -4.68 -7.94 4.70
N HIS A 278 -5.64 -7.58 5.56
CA HIS A 278 -5.85 -8.19 6.88
C HIS A 278 -6.37 -9.62 6.82
N ASP A 279 -7.00 -10.01 5.71
CA ASP A 279 -7.52 -11.36 5.54
C ASP A 279 -6.44 -12.39 5.16
N ALA A 280 -5.38 -11.89 4.52
CA ALA A 280 -4.21 -12.65 4.16
C ALA A 280 -3.20 -12.74 5.31
N VAL A 281 -2.44 -13.83 5.37
CA VAL A 281 -1.48 -14.04 6.47
C VAL A 281 -0.38 -12.97 6.47
N PRO A 282 0.10 -12.55 7.65
CA PRO A 282 1.00 -11.42 7.79
C PRO A 282 2.40 -11.85 7.36
N CYS A 283 2.74 -11.62 6.09
CA CYS A 283 4.03 -11.96 5.51
C CYS A 283 4.32 -11.07 4.29
N ALA A 284 5.56 -11.10 3.79
CA ALA A 284 5.96 -10.24 2.67
C ALA A 284 5.11 -10.42 1.40
N LEU A 285 4.35 -11.52 1.27
CA LEU A 285 3.46 -11.76 0.14
C LEU A 285 2.30 -10.77 0.05
N VAL A 286 1.80 -10.27 1.18
CA VAL A 286 0.77 -9.22 1.18
C VAL A 286 1.37 -7.85 0.88
N GLY A 287 2.69 -7.73 0.97
CA GLY A 287 3.40 -6.50 0.67
C GLY A 287 3.29 -6.13 -0.81
N GLY A 288 3.16 -4.83 -1.02
CA GLY A 288 2.89 -4.15 -2.27
C GLY A 288 2.69 -2.68 -1.90
N PRO A 289 1.45 -2.18 -1.76
CA PRO A 289 1.21 -0.90 -1.14
C PRO A 289 0.83 -0.96 0.35
N GLY A 290 0.90 -2.13 1.00
CA GLY A 290 0.55 -2.30 2.42
C GLY A 290 -0.95 -2.14 2.73
N VAL A 291 -1.80 -2.22 1.71
CA VAL A 291 -3.21 -1.82 1.74
C VAL A 291 -4.11 -2.83 1.02
N GLY A 292 -5.43 -2.71 1.20
CA GLY A 292 -6.36 -3.56 0.46
C GLY A 292 -6.57 -3.10 -0.99
N LEU A 293 -7.42 -3.81 -1.75
CA LEU A 293 -7.46 -3.67 -3.22
C LEU A 293 -7.94 -2.29 -3.69
N LEU A 294 -9.11 -1.82 -3.22
CA LEU A 294 -9.62 -0.50 -3.62
C LEU A 294 -8.88 0.64 -2.93
N GLU A 295 -8.27 0.40 -1.77
CA GLU A 295 -7.36 1.36 -1.15
C GLU A 295 -6.08 1.54 -1.97
N ALA A 296 -5.55 0.45 -2.55
CA ALA A 296 -4.43 0.53 -3.49
C ALA A 296 -4.80 1.37 -4.72
N PHE A 297 -5.98 1.14 -5.30
CA PHE A 297 -6.50 1.95 -6.40
C PHE A 297 -6.64 3.43 -6.02
N ASP A 298 -7.23 3.70 -4.86
CA ASP A 298 -7.45 5.04 -4.33
C ASP A 298 -6.12 5.77 -4.07
N ASN A 299 -5.11 5.09 -3.52
CA ASN A 299 -3.75 5.62 -3.39
C ASN A 299 -3.14 5.93 -4.77
N GLY A 300 -3.30 5.03 -5.74
CA GLY A 300 -2.86 5.24 -7.12
C GLY A 300 -3.55 6.43 -7.79
N LEU A 301 -4.79 6.75 -7.39
CA LEU A 301 -5.53 7.91 -7.85
C LEU A 301 -5.05 9.20 -7.16
N LEU A 302 -4.88 9.17 -5.84
CA LEU A 302 -4.52 10.32 -5.02
C LEU A 302 -3.09 10.81 -5.25
N TYR A 303 -2.14 9.91 -5.52
CA TYR A 303 -0.76 10.29 -5.81
C TYR A 303 -0.57 10.87 -7.21
N LEU A 304 -1.60 10.83 -8.06
CA LEU A 304 -1.59 11.34 -9.45
C LEU A 304 -0.34 10.96 -10.28
N PRO A 305 0.24 9.75 -10.13
CA PRO A 305 1.48 9.41 -10.81
C PRO A 305 1.35 9.34 -12.32
N TYR A 306 0.12 9.25 -12.81
CA TYR A 306 -0.21 9.22 -14.22
C TYR A 306 -0.04 10.57 -14.92
N LEU A 307 0.04 11.67 -14.17
CA LEU A 307 0.42 12.99 -14.70
C LEU A 307 1.94 13.16 -14.83
N GLY A 308 2.73 12.30 -14.18
CA GLY A 308 4.19 12.25 -14.29
C GLY A 308 4.69 11.37 -15.43
N SER A 309 6.01 11.20 -15.51
CA SER A 309 6.64 10.26 -16.43
C SER A 309 6.22 8.84 -16.08
N ALA A 310 5.78 8.07 -17.06
CA ALA A 310 5.41 6.67 -16.88
C ALA A 310 6.60 5.87 -16.35
N THR A 311 7.80 6.12 -16.86
CA THR A 311 9.04 5.46 -16.42
C THR A 311 9.35 5.75 -14.96
N VAL A 312 9.35 7.03 -14.56
CA VAL A 312 9.64 7.42 -13.17
C VAL A 312 8.60 6.84 -12.22
N SER A 313 7.31 6.97 -12.56
CA SER A 313 6.22 6.46 -11.74
C SER A 313 6.31 4.93 -11.57
N LEU A 314 6.50 4.18 -12.65
CA LEU A 314 6.64 2.72 -12.59
C LEU A 314 7.85 2.29 -11.75
N LEU A 315 9.02 2.92 -11.93
CA LEU A 315 10.21 2.58 -11.16
C LEU A 315 10.07 2.95 -9.69
N ALA A 316 9.51 4.13 -9.40
CA ALA A 316 9.29 4.58 -8.03
C ALA A 316 8.35 3.63 -7.30
N PHE A 317 7.24 3.25 -7.91
CA PHE A 317 6.30 2.30 -7.31
C PHE A 317 6.81 0.88 -7.26
N GLY A 318 7.59 0.44 -8.24
CA GLY A 318 8.30 -0.83 -8.17
C GLY A 318 9.21 -0.88 -6.94
N ALA A 319 9.98 0.17 -6.70
CA ALA A 319 10.81 0.29 -5.51
C ALA A 319 9.97 0.36 -4.22
N TYR A 320 8.85 1.10 -4.22
CA TYR A 320 7.90 1.15 -3.10
C TYR A 320 7.42 -0.24 -2.72
N ALA A 321 6.93 -0.99 -3.71
CA ALA A 321 6.39 -2.32 -3.51
C ALA A 321 7.43 -3.29 -2.95
N VAL A 322 8.68 -3.21 -3.42
CA VAL A 322 9.77 -4.03 -2.86
C VAL A 322 10.04 -3.66 -1.41
N ILE A 323 10.15 -2.37 -1.09
CA ILE A 323 10.38 -1.91 0.28
C ILE A 323 9.23 -2.34 1.19
N ASP A 324 7.98 -2.20 0.74
CA ASP A 324 6.80 -2.59 1.49
C ASP A 324 6.76 -4.11 1.74
N MET A 325 7.09 -4.94 0.74
CA MET A 325 7.28 -6.39 0.91
C MET A 325 8.32 -6.71 1.98
N LEU A 326 9.46 -6.01 1.97
CA LEU A 326 10.50 -6.21 3.00
C LEU A 326 10.02 -5.79 4.40
N PHE A 327 9.20 -4.74 4.48
CA PHE A 327 8.66 -4.23 5.74
C PHE A 327 7.45 -5.02 6.25
N HIS A 328 6.81 -5.80 5.38
CA HIS A 328 5.73 -6.72 5.71
C HIS A 328 6.19 -8.17 5.94
N GLN A 329 7.50 -8.45 5.99
CA GLN A 329 7.92 -9.76 6.48
C GLN A 329 7.71 -9.87 7.99
N TYR A 330 6.67 -10.61 8.37
CA TYR A 330 6.37 -10.88 9.78
C TYR A 330 6.50 -12.34 10.19
N VAL A 331 7.09 -13.19 9.33
CA VAL A 331 7.44 -14.57 9.66
C VAL A 331 8.96 -14.71 9.74
N PRO A 332 9.55 -14.69 10.95
CA PRO A 332 10.99 -14.82 11.10
C PRO A 332 11.53 -16.15 10.61
N GLY A 333 12.76 -16.15 10.09
CA GLY A 333 13.45 -17.32 9.55
C GLY A 333 13.07 -17.69 8.12
N VAL A 334 12.22 -16.90 7.45
CA VAL A 334 11.79 -17.10 6.07
C VAL A 334 12.14 -15.87 5.24
N PHE A 335 12.56 -16.07 3.99
CA PHE A 335 12.89 -14.96 3.09
C PHE A 335 11.63 -14.19 2.64
N PRO A 336 11.68 -12.84 2.55
CA PRO A 336 12.80 -11.98 2.91
C PRO A 336 12.93 -11.88 4.43
N TYR A 337 14.14 -11.97 5.00
CA TYR A 337 14.31 -12.05 6.46
C TYR A 337 13.81 -10.81 7.21
N THR A 338 13.36 -10.98 8.46
CA THR A 338 12.80 -9.91 9.32
C THR A 338 13.82 -8.86 9.74
N ARG A 339 15.11 -9.07 9.46
CA ARG A 339 16.18 -8.10 9.69
C ARG A 339 15.85 -6.70 9.17
N ALA A 340 15.18 -6.57 8.02
CA ALA A 340 14.77 -5.25 7.51
C ALA A 340 13.78 -4.59 8.48
N VAL A 341 12.69 -5.28 8.84
CA VAL A 341 11.68 -4.83 9.81
C VAL A 341 12.34 -4.34 11.10
N LEU A 342 13.27 -5.13 11.65
CA LEU A 342 13.96 -4.79 12.90
C LEU A 342 14.92 -3.60 12.74
N SER A 343 15.72 -3.58 11.67
CA SER A 343 16.73 -2.54 11.44
C SER A 343 16.11 -1.17 11.18
N PHE A 344 14.93 -1.13 10.56
CA PHE A 344 14.17 0.08 10.28
C PHE A 344 13.13 0.42 11.36
N GLN A 345 13.06 -0.36 12.45
CA GLN A 345 12.08 -0.17 13.52
C GLN A 345 10.62 -0.14 13.01
N VAL A 346 10.31 -1.02 12.05
CA VAL A 346 8.95 -1.17 11.51
C VAL A 346 8.08 -1.91 12.51
N HIS A 347 7.48 -1.17 13.44
CA HIS A 347 6.56 -1.74 14.43
C HIS A 347 5.16 -2.03 13.90
N HIS A 348 4.90 -1.72 12.63
CA HIS A 348 3.65 -2.06 11.95
C HIS A 348 3.38 -3.58 12.00
N VAL A 349 4.40 -4.40 12.26
CA VAL A 349 4.24 -5.82 12.65
C VAL A 349 3.19 -6.05 13.75
N ALA A 350 3.17 -5.21 14.79
CA ALA A 350 2.20 -5.37 15.88
C ALA A 350 0.76 -5.22 15.38
N HIS A 351 0.55 -4.34 14.40
CA HIS A 351 -0.74 -4.11 13.79
C HIS A 351 -1.26 -5.33 13.04
N HIS A 352 -0.39 -5.95 12.25
CA HIS A 352 -0.69 -7.19 11.53
C HIS A 352 -0.86 -8.40 12.44
N PHE A 353 -0.41 -8.33 13.70
CA PHE A 353 -0.76 -9.27 14.76
C PHE A 353 -1.91 -8.78 15.66
N PHE A 354 -2.86 -8.04 15.07
CA PHE A 354 -4.13 -7.62 15.66
C PHE A 354 -4.04 -6.62 16.80
N SER A 355 -2.95 -5.87 16.87
CA SER A 355 -2.95 -4.59 17.58
C SER A 355 -3.63 -3.54 16.70
N LEU A 356 -4.43 -2.64 17.27
CA LEU A 356 -4.91 -1.49 16.51
C LEU A 356 -3.76 -0.53 16.14
N ARG A 357 -2.66 -0.57 16.91
CA ARG A 357 -1.52 0.33 16.72
C ARG A 357 -0.19 -0.42 16.70
N PRO A 358 0.82 0.08 15.96
CA PRO A 358 0.82 1.34 15.23
C PRO A 358 0.16 1.21 13.87
N VAL A 359 -0.62 2.22 13.48
CA VAL A 359 -1.32 2.22 12.18
C VAL A 359 -0.33 2.43 11.03
N SER A 360 0.86 2.95 11.31
CA SER A 360 1.82 3.38 10.29
C SER A 360 3.11 2.56 10.23
N VAL A 361 3.74 2.60 9.05
CA VAL A 361 5.10 2.12 8.79
C VAL A 361 6.07 3.30 8.99
N ASN A 362 6.99 3.20 9.96
CA ASN A 362 8.11 4.11 10.23
C ASN A 362 7.81 5.53 10.76
N ALA A 363 7.20 6.43 9.99
CA ALA A 363 7.31 7.89 10.24
C ALA A 363 6.33 8.47 11.28
N ARG A 364 5.25 7.76 11.62
CA ARG A 364 4.18 8.29 12.51
C ARG A 364 4.21 7.70 13.91
N TYR A 365 5.36 7.18 14.31
CA TYR A 365 5.49 6.51 15.58
C TYR A 365 5.22 7.43 16.77
N GLY A 366 5.59 8.72 16.67
CA GLY A 366 5.22 9.74 17.66
C GLY A 366 3.71 9.94 17.80
N PHE A 367 2.96 9.86 16.69
CA PHE A 367 1.50 9.92 16.72
C PHE A 367 0.90 8.69 17.39
N ASP A 368 1.33 7.49 17.00
CA ASP A 368 0.81 6.25 17.58
C ASP A 368 1.13 6.18 19.09
N VAL A 369 2.34 6.59 19.50
CA VAL A 369 2.76 6.66 20.91
C VAL A 369 1.99 7.73 21.68
N GLY A 370 1.86 8.93 21.12
CA GLY A 370 1.05 10.00 21.72
C GLY A 370 -0.42 9.58 21.88
N ALA A 371 -0.91 8.73 20.99
CA ALA A 371 -2.24 8.16 21.09
C ALA A 371 -2.33 6.99 22.09
N GLY A 372 -1.20 6.43 22.56
CA GLY A 372 -1.14 5.41 23.60
C GLY A 372 -0.46 4.09 23.21
N TYR A 373 0.14 3.99 22.03
CA TYR A 373 0.94 2.82 21.64
C TYR A 373 2.22 2.74 22.47
N ARG A 374 2.63 1.52 22.82
CA ARG A 374 3.88 1.25 23.53
C ARG A 374 4.74 0.31 22.68
N PRO A 375 5.97 0.70 22.28
CA PRO A 375 6.89 -0.18 21.56
C PRO A 375 7.08 -1.52 22.25
N ASP A 376 7.26 -1.44 23.57
CA ASP A 376 7.57 -2.56 24.43
C ASP A 376 6.30 -3.29 24.90
N ASN A 377 5.42 -3.63 23.96
CA ASN A 377 4.21 -4.41 24.21
C ASN A 377 4.47 -5.91 24.01
N ALA A 378 3.51 -6.74 24.46
CA ALA A 378 3.63 -8.19 24.42
C ALA A 378 3.84 -8.75 22.99
N VAL A 379 3.19 -8.16 21.98
CA VAL A 379 3.29 -8.59 20.58
C VAL A 379 4.68 -8.27 20.03
N THR A 380 5.19 -7.05 20.25
CA THR A 380 6.54 -6.67 19.81
C THR A 380 7.61 -7.54 20.47
N ARG A 381 7.51 -7.79 21.77
CA ARG A 381 8.44 -8.69 22.49
C ARG A 381 8.39 -10.10 21.93
N TRP A 382 7.19 -10.67 21.77
CA TRP A 382 7.02 -11.99 21.18
C TRP A 382 7.64 -12.08 19.78
N PHE A 383 7.40 -11.08 18.92
CA PHE A 383 7.94 -11.04 17.57
C PHE A 383 9.47 -11.00 17.60
N LEU A 384 10.05 -10.15 18.46
CA LEU A 384 11.50 -10.03 18.61
C LEU A 384 12.14 -11.33 19.13
N GLU A 385 11.55 -11.98 20.14
CA GLU A 385 12.05 -13.26 20.65
C GLU A 385 11.95 -14.37 19.59
N THR A 386 10.86 -14.39 18.83
CA THR A 386 10.72 -15.31 17.68
C THR A 386 11.79 -15.02 16.62
N ALA A 387 12.09 -13.75 16.34
CA ALA A 387 13.13 -13.37 15.40
C ALA A 387 14.52 -13.80 15.86
N LYS A 388 14.89 -13.56 17.13
CA LYS A 388 16.16 -14.02 17.72
C LYS A 388 16.33 -15.53 17.66
N ALA A 389 15.24 -16.29 17.79
CA ALA A 389 15.27 -17.75 17.73
C ALA A 389 15.54 -18.30 16.31
N HIS A 390 15.30 -17.52 15.26
CA HIS A 390 15.32 -18.00 13.87
C HIS A 390 16.23 -17.20 12.93
N GLU A 391 16.73 -16.04 13.35
CA GLU A 391 17.61 -15.16 12.57
C GLU A 391 18.72 -14.58 13.47
N PRO A 392 19.92 -14.31 12.92
CA PRO A 392 20.97 -13.63 13.65
C PRO A 392 20.62 -12.14 13.81
N VAL A 393 19.94 -11.80 14.91
CA VAL A 393 19.57 -10.42 15.26
C VAL A 393 20.63 -9.82 16.19
N PRO A 394 21.32 -8.73 15.79
CA PRO A 394 22.25 -8.04 16.67
C PRO A 394 21.56 -7.50 17.93
N VAL A 395 22.29 -7.49 19.06
CA VAL A 395 21.76 -7.01 20.35
C VAL A 395 21.35 -5.53 20.26
N ASP A 396 22.18 -4.70 19.62
CA ASP A 396 21.90 -3.28 19.43
C ASP A 396 20.64 -3.03 18.57
N VAL A 397 20.36 -3.91 17.60
CA VAL A 397 19.14 -3.85 16.79
C VAL A 397 17.93 -4.24 17.62
N SER A 398 18.05 -5.25 18.47
CA SER A 398 16.98 -5.70 19.38
C SER A 398 16.61 -4.61 20.40
N ASP A 399 17.62 -4.02 21.05
CA ASP A 399 17.43 -2.97 22.05
C ASP A 399 16.84 -1.71 21.43
N ARG A 400 17.32 -1.33 20.24
CA ARG A 400 16.70 -0.28 19.46
C ARG A 400 15.28 -0.66 19.07
N PHE A 401 14.97 -1.88 18.65
CA PHE A 401 13.59 -2.21 18.29
C PHE A 401 12.62 -2.05 19.48
N LEU A 402 13.05 -2.27 20.72
CA LEU A 402 12.21 -2.03 21.90
C LEU A 402 12.21 -0.57 22.39
N ARG A 403 13.16 0.25 21.92
CA ARG A 403 13.33 1.65 22.34
C ARG A 403 13.08 2.60 21.18
N LEU A 404 12.35 3.68 21.43
CA LEU A 404 12.27 4.74 20.44
C LEU A 404 13.59 5.50 20.38
N THR A 405 14.43 5.15 19.43
CA THR A 405 15.67 5.90 19.13
C THR A 405 15.52 6.83 17.93
N LEU A 406 14.53 6.59 17.05
CA LEU A 406 14.29 7.44 15.88
C LEU A 406 13.17 8.44 16.18
N ALA A 407 13.59 9.70 16.30
CA ALA A 407 12.81 10.94 16.42
C ALA A 407 12.24 11.29 17.80
N GLU A 408 12.55 12.52 18.24
CA GLU A 408 11.77 13.23 19.25
C GLU A 408 10.28 13.08 18.92
N PRO A 409 9.43 12.78 19.92
CA PRO A 409 8.00 12.65 19.68
C PRO A 409 7.51 13.93 19.02
N MET A 410 6.98 13.82 17.80
CA MET A 410 6.22 14.91 17.20
C MET A 410 5.09 15.20 18.19
N VAL A 411 5.13 16.37 18.84
CA VAL A 411 4.12 16.77 19.82
C VAL A 411 2.81 16.99 19.08
N VAL A 412 1.99 15.95 18.99
CA VAL A 412 0.64 16.05 18.45
C VAL A 412 -0.21 16.73 19.51
N THR A 413 -0.72 17.93 19.21
CA THR A 413 -1.54 18.64 20.18
C THR A 413 -2.88 17.92 20.38
N PRO A 414 -3.52 18.03 21.56
CA PRO A 414 -4.87 17.51 21.77
C PRO A 414 -5.88 17.98 20.71
N GLU A 415 -5.70 19.19 20.17
CA GLU A 415 -6.52 19.75 19.09
C GLU A 415 -6.35 19.01 17.76
N GLU A 416 -5.12 18.56 17.45
CA GLU A 416 -4.89 17.74 16.26
C GLU A 416 -5.54 16.37 16.38
N VAL A 417 -5.44 15.74 17.55
CA VAL A 417 -6.17 14.49 17.85
C VAL A 417 -7.67 14.70 17.72
N ALA A 418 -8.20 15.82 18.25
CA ALA A 418 -9.62 16.15 18.15
C ALA A 418 -10.09 16.41 16.71
N ARG A 419 -9.25 17.03 15.86
CA ARG A 419 -9.53 17.28 14.44
C ARG A 419 -9.57 15.99 13.63
N ILE A 420 -8.62 15.09 13.89
CA ILE A 420 -8.58 13.74 13.32
C ILE A 420 -9.83 12.96 13.70
N ASP A 421 -10.18 13.01 14.98
CA ASP A 421 -11.39 12.40 15.49
C ASP A 421 -12.67 13.01 14.89
N ALA A 422 -12.69 14.32 14.64
CA ALA A 422 -13.79 15.00 13.98
C ALA A 422 -13.91 14.58 12.49
N HIS A 423 -12.81 14.46 11.77
CA HIS A 423 -12.80 13.98 10.38
C HIS A 423 -13.30 12.54 10.29
N ALA A 424 -12.81 11.65 11.16
CA ALA A 424 -13.30 10.28 11.27
C ALA A 424 -14.79 10.21 11.65
N ARG A 425 -15.30 11.15 12.46
CA ARG A 425 -16.73 11.25 12.81
C ARG A 425 -17.59 11.82 11.67
N GLY A 426 -17.07 12.77 10.90
CA GLY A 426 -17.74 13.35 9.73
C GLY A 426 -17.92 12.36 8.58
N ALA A 427 -17.09 11.31 8.52
CA ALA A 427 -17.30 10.18 7.63
C ALA A 427 -18.42 9.21 8.12
N VAL A 428 -18.80 9.29 9.40
CA VAL A 428 -19.71 8.33 10.06
C VAL A 428 -21.11 8.91 10.30
N ALA A 429 -21.25 10.21 10.55
CA ALA A 429 -22.55 10.91 10.50
C ALA A 429 -23.08 10.91 9.07
#